data_AF-A0A024UCN0-F1
#
_entry.id   AF-A0A024UCN0-F1
#
_cell.length_a   1.000
_cell.length_b   1.000
_cell.length_c   1.000
_cell.angle_alpha   90.00
_cell.angle_beta   90.00
_cell.angle_gamma   90.00
#
_symmetry.space_group_name_H-M   'P 1'
#
loop_
_entity.id
_entity.type
_entity.pdbx_description
1 polymer ?
#
loop_
_entity_poly.entity_id
_entity_poly.type
_entity_poly.pdbx_seq_one_letter_code
_entity_poly.pdbx_strand_id
1 'polypeptide(L)'
;MSQGIALLANLEQQRKSKRARYTSTRIEEPDVDEDSNSPVFDTYLQTQGPEGIMTLTNFSPSEFNLLWADIRQDVFRHWNIGSGRKCSVKPRDLLLMMLASLKHCGTWDIVAQTFRVTTATFEKRVMSFIEAMHPYLTRKFIHGMASKWTMHELAANGTRFENYPHARYATDVTFQQTNVPVGSYAEKKLFFSGKHHLYGHKVEVSVLPNGLAINCTSYHKGSVSDKAIFDDNLDFHWTNLTKNPREIEMTVVDGQPEQWAVLVDKGYQDGDANTQYINRLNATGMKKIKDKRKAQIRYREKRKTRLSMFLASESAISGNACGSETENVSDSESDCGPSQLF
;
A
#
# COMPACT_ATOMS: atom_id res chain seq x y z
N MET A 1 65.12 -28.84 26.20
CA MET A 1 64.45 -27.53 26.13
C MET A 1 63.06 -27.72 25.54
N SER A 2 62.06 -27.14 26.20
CA SER A 2 60.67 -27.62 26.31
C SER A 2 59.82 -27.52 25.03
N GLN A 3 59.08 -28.59 24.71
CA GLN A 3 57.98 -28.62 23.72
C GLN A 3 56.99 -27.44 23.89
N GLY A 4 56.87 -26.87 25.09
CA GLY A 4 56.05 -25.69 25.36
C GLY A 4 56.55 -24.41 24.69
N ILE A 5 57.87 -24.24 24.50
CA ILE A 5 58.44 -23.07 23.80
C ILE A 5 58.13 -23.15 22.30
N ALA A 6 58.18 -24.34 21.72
CA ALA A 6 57.80 -24.57 20.33
C ALA A 6 56.29 -24.33 20.09
N LEU A 7 55.45 -24.71 21.06
CA LEU A 7 54.01 -24.42 21.01
C LEU A 7 53.72 -22.91 21.10
N LEU A 8 54.43 -22.18 21.96
CA LEU A 8 54.30 -20.72 22.07
C LEU A 8 54.75 -20.00 20.80
N ALA A 9 55.87 -20.45 20.19
CA ALA A 9 56.33 -19.93 18.91
C ALA A 9 55.32 -20.18 17.78
N ASN A 10 54.68 -21.36 17.76
CA ASN A 10 53.65 -21.70 16.78
C ASN A 10 52.38 -20.84 16.97
N LEU A 11 51.93 -20.65 18.21
CA LEU A 11 50.80 -19.77 18.55
C LEU A 11 51.09 -18.31 18.19
N GLU A 12 52.33 -17.85 18.35
CA GLU A 12 52.72 -16.50 17.95
C GLU A 12 52.79 -16.35 16.42
N GLN A 13 53.27 -17.36 15.71
CA GLN A 13 53.24 -17.43 14.25
C GLN A 13 51.79 -17.40 13.71
N GLN A 14 50.87 -18.14 14.36
CA GLN A 14 49.44 -18.13 14.04
C GLN A 14 48.79 -16.76 14.32
N ARG A 15 49.18 -16.08 15.40
CA ARG A 15 48.72 -14.71 15.68
C ARG A 15 49.25 -13.71 14.66
N LYS A 16 50.51 -13.80 14.25
CA LYS A 16 51.12 -12.94 13.23
C LYS A 16 50.49 -13.15 11.86
N SER A 17 50.26 -14.39 11.45
CA SER A 17 49.57 -14.72 10.19
C SER A 17 48.09 -14.32 10.20
N LYS A 18 47.39 -14.41 11.35
CA LYS A 18 46.02 -13.88 11.49
C LYS A 18 45.98 -12.35 11.40
N ARG A 19 46.98 -11.64 11.93
CA ARG A 19 47.11 -10.17 11.80
C ARG A 19 47.46 -9.75 10.38
N ALA A 20 48.29 -10.51 9.67
CA ALA A 20 48.65 -10.23 8.27
C ALA A 20 47.49 -10.40 7.27
N ARG A 21 46.41 -11.09 7.65
CA ARG A 21 45.15 -11.17 6.87
C ARG A 21 44.32 -9.88 6.95
N TYR A 22 44.64 -8.99 7.88
CA TYR A 22 44.04 -7.67 7.98
C TYR A 22 45.05 -6.64 7.48
N THR A 23 44.68 -5.90 6.45
CA THR A 23 45.47 -4.81 5.89
C THR A 23 45.84 -3.81 7.00
N SER A 24 47.14 -3.63 7.25
CA SER A 24 47.68 -2.64 8.20
C SER A 24 47.77 -1.23 7.58
N THR A 25 47.44 -1.09 6.31
CA THR A 25 47.21 0.22 5.71
C THR A 25 45.99 0.80 6.40
N ARG A 26 46.22 1.87 7.17
CA ARG A 26 45.14 2.74 7.66
C ARG A 26 44.32 3.08 6.42
N ILE A 27 43.10 2.56 6.33
CA ILE A 27 42.12 3.09 5.38
C ILE A 27 42.04 4.56 5.77
N GLU A 28 42.51 5.45 4.90
CA GLU A 28 42.23 6.87 5.06
C GLU A 28 40.74 6.94 5.31
N GLU A 29 40.34 7.41 6.50
CA GLU A 29 38.94 7.61 6.78
C GLU A 29 38.43 8.49 5.65
N PRO A 30 37.44 8.01 4.87
CA PRO A 30 36.86 8.85 3.82
C PRO A 30 36.47 10.15 4.50
N ASP A 31 36.79 11.27 3.87
CA ASP A 31 36.48 12.62 4.32
C ASP A 31 34.95 12.67 4.55
N VAL A 32 34.53 12.37 5.78
CA VAL A 32 33.13 12.36 6.15
C VAL A 32 32.80 13.83 6.30
N ASP A 33 32.19 14.39 5.26
CA ASP A 33 31.52 15.67 5.37
C ASP A 33 30.52 15.58 6.53
N GLU A 34 30.90 16.12 7.71
CA GLU A 34 30.11 16.06 8.94
C GLU A 34 28.74 16.74 8.75
N ASP A 35 28.59 17.57 7.71
CA ASP A 35 27.34 18.23 7.32
C ASP A 35 26.48 17.41 6.35
N SER A 36 26.91 16.22 5.92
CA SER A 36 26.10 15.37 5.05
C SER A 36 24.78 14.97 5.70
N ASN A 37 23.70 15.07 4.91
CA ASN A 37 22.39 14.57 5.28
C ASN A 37 22.26 13.03 5.12
N SER A 38 23.30 12.34 4.66
CA SER A 38 23.34 10.89 4.45
C SER A 38 24.77 10.31 4.46
N PRO A 39 25.54 10.48 5.56
CA PRO A 39 26.94 10.09 5.60
C PRO A 39 27.18 8.61 5.29
N VAL A 40 26.24 7.71 5.62
CA VAL A 40 26.39 6.28 5.33
C VAL A 40 26.25 6.01 3.83
N PHE A 41 25.25 6.60 3.18
CA PHE A 41 25.06 6.49 1.74
C PHE A 41 26.26 7.06 0.99
N ASP A 42 26.71 8.25 1.36
CA ASP A 42 27.81 8.93 0.68
C ASP A 42 29.12 8.15 0.84
N THR A 43 29.41 7.64 2.05
CA THR A 43 30.56 6.76 2.29
C THR A 43 30.50 5.49 1.45
N TYR A 44 29.34 4.85 1.34
CA TYR A 44 29.17 3.64 0.53
C TYR A 44 29.38 3.94 -0.96
N LEU A 45 28.81 5.05 -1.44
CA LEU A 45 28.96 5.48 -2.83
C LEU A 45 30.42 5.80 -3.16
N GLN A 46 31.14 6.46 -2.26
CA GLN A 46 32.55 6.80 -2.44
C GLN A 46 33.45 5.55 -2.43
N THR A 47 33.18 4.59 -1.55
CA THR A 47 34.05 3.42 -1.36
C THR A 47 33.73 2.24 -2.27
N GLN A 48 32.47 2.02 -2.63
CA GLN A 48 32.01 0.88 -3.45
C GLN A 48 31.49 1.30 -4.84
N GLY A 49 31.37 2.61 -5.09
CA GLY A 49 30.83 3.15 -6.33
C GLY A 49 29.32 2.92 -6.50
N PRO A 50 28.76 3.37 -7.63
CA PRO A 50 27.35 3.16 -7.99
C PRO A 50 26.92 1.70 -7.99
N GLU A 51 27.79 0.81 -8.47
CA GLU A 51 27.56 -0.65 -8.50
C GLU A 51 27.43 -1.24 -7.10
N GLY A 52 28.14 -0.68 -6.11
CA GLY A 52 27.98 -1.05 -4.71
C GLY A 52 26.58 -0.77 -4.18
N ILE A 53 26.02 0.40 -4.48
CA ILE A 53 24.65 0.77 -4.09
C ILE A 53 23.61 -0.13 -4.76
N MET A 54 23.80 -0.40 -6.06
CA MET A 54 22.93 -1.32 -6.81
C MET A 54 23.00 -2.74 -6.24
N THR A 55 24.21 -3.23 -5.95
CA THR A 55 24.42 -4.54 -5.33
C THR A 55 23.82 -4.60 -3.92
N LEU A 56 23.81 -3.51 -3.19
CA LEU A 56 23.26 -3.46 -1.83
C LEU A 56 21.72 -3.35 -1.81
N THR A 57 21.09 -2.71 -2.82
CA THR A 57 19.66 -2.32 -2.73
C THR A 57 18.79 -2.73 -3.91
N ASN A 58 19.36 -3.11 -5.06
CA ASN A 58 18.70 -3.17 -6.38
C ASN A 58 18.27 -1.82 -6.96
N PHE A 59 18.73 -0.70 -6.39
CA PHE A 59 18.53 0.63 -6.95
C PHE A 59 19.87 1.23 -7.35
N SER A 60 19.92 1.81 -8.55
CA SER A 60 21.01 2.73 -8.89
C SER A 60 20.95 3.95 -7.95
N PRO A 61 22.06 4.70 -7.79
CA PRO A 61 22.03 5.94 -7.02
C PRO A 61 20.94 6.93 -7.47
N SER A 62 20.68 7.01 -8.78
CA SER A 62 19.64 7.86 -9.34
C SER A 62 18.24 7.40 -8.95
N GLU A 63 17.94 6.11 -9.03
CA GLU A 63 16.63 5.57 -8.63
C GLU A 63 16.43 5.68 -7.11
N PHE A 64 17.49 5.46 -6.32
CA PHE A 64 17.45 5.70 -4.88
C PHE A 64 17.12 7.17 -4.56
N ASN A 65 17.70 8.12 -5.31
CA ASN A 65 17.42 9.55 -5.13
C ASN A 65 15.97 9.91 -5.48
N LEU A 66 15.43 9.32 -6.56
CA LEU A 66 14.02 9.48 -6.92
C LEU A 66 13.11 8.94 -5.81
N LEU A 67 13.39 7.73 -5.32
CA LEU A 67 12.64 7.13 -4.22
C LEU A 67 12.71 8.01 -2.96
N TRP A 68 13.90 8.48 -2.58
CA TRP A 68 14.08 9.38 -1.44
C TRP A 68 13.30 10.68 -1.61
N ALA A 69 13.39 11.33 -2.78
CA ALA A 69 12.65 12.55 -3.08
C ALA A 69 11.14 12.36 -2.93
N ASP A 70 10.66 11.17 -3.31
CA ASP A 70 9.26 10.77 -3.27
C ASP A 70 8.71 10.51 -1.88
N ILE A 71 9.54 10.05 -0.94
CA ILE A 71 9.10 9.66 0.42
C ILE A 71 9.55 10.63 1.51
N ARG A 72 10.58 11.47 1.28
CA ARG A 72 11.24 12.29 2.32
C ARG A 72 10.28 13.16 3.12
N GLN A 73 9.26 13.73 2.47
CA GLN A 73 8.29 14.58 3.17
C GLN A 73 7.51 13.80 4.21
N ASP A 74 7.14 12.56 3.91
CA ASP A 74 6.41 11.71 4.83
C ASP A 74 7.32 11.18 5.93
N VAL A 75 8.56 10.82 5.58
CA VAL A 75 9.60 10.45 6.54
C VAL A 75 9.78 11.57 7.58
N PHE A 76 10.00 12.82 7.17
CA PHE A 76 10.19 13.92 8.11
C PHE A 76 8.95 14.25 8.96
N ARG A 77 7.76 13.83 8.52
CA ARG A 77 6.49 14.03 9.23
C ARG A 77 6.08 12.90 10.16
N HIS A 78 6.75 11.76 10.12
CA HIS A 78 6.36 10.59 10.93
C HIS A 78 7.54 9.93 11.64
N TRP A 79 8.75 10.04 11.11
CA TRP A 79 9.93 9.43 11.71
C TRP A 79 10.54 10.30 12.81
N ASN A 80 10.97 9.66 13.90
CA ASN A 80 11.69 10.32 14.98
C ASN A 80 10.87 11.48 15.61
N ILE A 81 9.54 11.31 15.70
CA ILE A 81 8.62 12.27 16.34
C ILE A 81 8.34 11.86 17.79
N GLY A 82 8.06 12.82 18.67
CA GLY A 82 7.78 12.58 20.11
C GLY A 82 8.90 13.01 21.07
N SER A 83 8.76 12.70 22.36
CA SER A 83 9.70 13.15 23.41
C SER A 83 10.80 12.14 23.75
N GLY A 84 10.75 10.92 23.21
CA GLY A 84 11.72 9.88 23.49
C GLY A 84 13.11 10.12 22.85
N ARG A 85 14.09 9.29 23.26
CA ARG A 85 15.44 9.29 22.69
C ARG A 85 15.37 9.11 21.16
N LYS A 86 15.95 10.06 20.45
CA LYS A 86 15.97 10.08 18.98
C LYS A 86 17.01 9.12 18.42
N CYS A 87 16.69 8.49 17.29
CA CYS A 87 17.68 7.79 16.48
C CYS A 87 18.67 8.81 15.92
N SER A 88 19.97 8.53 16.07
CA SER A 88 21.06 9.39 15.57
C SER A 88 21.35 9.19 14.09
N VAL A 89 20.86 8.11 13.48
CA VAL A 89 21.05 7.83 12.05
C VAL A 89 20.13 8.72 11.23
N LYS A 90 20.68 9.33 10.17
CA LYS A 90 19.90 10.20 9.29
C LYS A 90 18.82 9.37 8.56
N PRO A 91 17.64 9.94 8.25
CA PRO A 91 16.54 9.14 7.70
C PRO A 91 16.82 8.60 6.30
N ARG A 92 17.65 9.27 5.50
CA ARG A 92 18.08 8.78 4.18
C ARG A 92 19.01 7.56 4.29
N ASP A 93 19.87 7.53 5.31
CA ASP A 93 20.68 6.34 5.62
C ASP A 93 19.82 5.19 6.16
N LEU A 94 18.75 5.49 6.92
CA LEU A 94 17.79 4.46 7.34
C LEU A 94 17.02 3.86 6.15
N LEU A 95 16.71 4.67 5.12
CA LEU A 95 16.17 4.14 3.86
C LEU A 95 17.16 3.15 3.22
N LEU A 96 18.45 3.50 3.15
CA LEU A 96 19.49 2.60 2.63
C LEU A 96 19.56 1.29 3.43
N MET A 97 19.59 1.38 4.76
CA MET A 97 19.63 0.23 5.66
C MET A 97 18.37 -0.66 5.51
N MET A 98 17.20 -0.05 5.35
CA MET A 98 15.93 -0.74 5.12
C MET A 98 15.95 -1.50 3.79
N LEU A 99 16.31 -0.84 2.69
CA LEU A 99 16.36 -1.48 1.36
C LEU A 99 17.38 -2.62 1.32
N ALA A 100 18.55 -2.43 1.94
CA ALA A 100 19.54 -3.50 2.08
C ALA A 100 18.98 -4.71 2.83
N SER A 101 18.25 -4.47 3.92
CA SER A 101 17.63 -5.54 4.72
C SER A 101 16.55 -6.27 3.92
N LEU A 102 15.70 -5.54 3.19
CA LEU A 102 14.64 -6.12 2.37
C LEU A 102 15.20 -6.91 1.18
N LYS A 103 16.31 -6.48 0.57
CA LYS A 103 16.96 -7.22 -0.52
C LYS A 103 17.60 -8.52 -0.03
N HIS A 104 18.40 -8.42 1.04
CA HIS A 104 19.28 -9.50 1.46
C HIS A 104 18.65 -10.47 2.45
N CYS A 105 17.40 -10.24 2.87
CA CYS A 105 16.51 -11.13 3.64
C CYS A 105 17.21 -12.35 4.28
N GLY A 106 17.33 -12.37 5.60
CA GLY A 106 18.02 -13.47 6.29
C GLY A 106 18.28 -13.12 7.75
N THR A 107 19.40 -13.60 8.26
CA THR A 107 19.84 -13.27 9.62
C THR A 107 20.34 -11.83 9.68
N TRP A 108 19.87 -11.08 10.67
CA TRP A 108 20.18 -9.66 10.85
C TRP A 108 21.68 -9.37 11.00
N ASP A 109 22.47 -10.33 11.46
CA ASP A 109 23.90 -10.20 11.70
C ASP A 109 24.70 -9.90 10.43
N ILE A 110 24.35 -10.54 9.31
CA ILE A 110 25.02 -10.33 8.01
C ILE A 110 24.84 -8.87 7.57
N VAL A 111 23.59 -8.39 7.55
CA VAL A 111 23.31 -7.01 7.11
C VAL A 111 23.83 -6.00 8.13
N ALA A 112 23.74 -6.28 9.43
CA ALA A 112 24.28 -5.39 10.46
C ALA A 112 25.81 -5.22 10.36
N GLN A 113 26.53 -6.28 9.99
CA GLN A 113 27.98 -6.23 9.77
C GLN A 113 28.35 -5.30 8.61
N THR A 114 27.58 -5.29 7.54
CA THR A 114 27.72 -4.39 6.37
C THR A 114 27.73 -2.91 6.78
N PHE A 115 27.00 -2.56 7.83
CA PHE A 115 26.90 -1.20 8.39
C PHE A 115 27.72 -0.99 9.68
N ARG A 116 28.46 -2.01 10.14
CA ARG A 116 29.25 -1.97 11.38
C ARG A 116 28.44 -1.59 12.63
N VAL A 117 27.17 -2.00 12.66
CA VAL A 117 26.26 -1.77 13.80
C VAL A 117 26.02 -3.11 14.51
N THR A 118 25.79 -3.10 15.83
CA THR A 118 25.40 -4.32 16.54
C THR A 118 24.03 -4.82 16.07
N THR A 119 23.88 -6.15 15.92
CA THR A 119 22.69 -6.78 15.36
C THR A 119 21.38 -6.28 15.98
N ALA A 120 21.29 -6.28 17.31
CA ALA A 120 20.08 -5.83 18.03
C ALA A 120 19.75 -4.35 17.78
N THR A 121 20.76 -3.50 17.63
CA THR A 121 20.55 -2.07 17.35
C THR A 121 20.13 -1.87 15.89
N PHE A 122 20.74 -2.61 14.97
CA PHE A 122 20.41 -2.56 13.55
C PHE A 122 18.98 -3.01 13.30
N GLU A 123 18.62 -4.19 13.79
CA GLU A 123 17.26 -4.74 13.73
C GLU A 123 16.24 -3.74 14.27
N LYS A 124 16.45 -3.24 15.49
CA LYS A 124 15.53 -2.28 16.11
C LYS A 124 15.34 -1.02 15.26
N ARG A 125 16.43 -0.47 14.70
CA ARG A 125 16.37 0.73 13.86
C ARG A 125 15.58 0.48 12.58
N VAL A 126 15.90 -0.60 11.87
CA VAL A 126 15.27 -0.94 10.59
C VAL A 126 13.80 -1.28 10.80
N MET A 127 13.47 -2.11 11.79
CA MET A 127 12.08 -2.50 12.09
C MET A 127 11.22 -1.29 12.47
N SER A 128 11.70 -0.42 13.38
CA SER A 128 10.95 0.80 13.72
C SER A 128 10.78 1.73 12.53
N PHE A 129 11.77 1.81 11.62
CA PHE A 129 11.65 2.62 10.41
C PHE A 129 10.63 2.03 9.43
N ILE A 130 10.61 0.71 9.25
CA ILE A 130 9.60 -0.01 8.46
C ILE A 130 8.22 0.24 9.05
N GLU A 131 8.02 0.09 10.35
CA GLU A 131 6.73 0.33 11.02
C GLU A 131 6.21 1.76 10.80
N ALA A 132 7.10 2.76 10.89
CA ALA A 132 6.74 4.15 10.65
C ALA A 132 6.33 4.40 9.18
N MET A 133 6.99 3.73 8.23
CA MET A 133 6.82 4.02 6.80
C MET A 133 5.84 3.11 6.08
N HIS A 134 5.56 1.93 6.61
CA HIS A 134 4.68 0.93 6.03
C HIS A 134 3.31 1.49 5.62
N PRO A 135 2.60 2.31 6.44
CA PRO A 135 1.29 2.85 6.04
C PRO A 135 1.37 3.77 4.82
N TYR A 136 2.44 4.56 4.69
CA TYR A 136 2.60 5.46 3.55
C TYR A 136 3.01 4.71 2.29
N LEU A 137 4.00 3.81 2.41
CA LEU A 137 4.48 3.01 1.28
C LEU A 137 3.36 2.17 0.67
N THR A 138 2.58 1.47 1.50
CA THR A 138 1.44 0.65 1.05
C THR A 138 0.38 1.51 0.35
N ARG A 139 0.02 2.66 0.95
CA ARG A 139 -0.97 3.56 0.36
C ARG A 139 -0.52 4.12 -0.98
N LYS A 140 0.74 4.56 -1.10
CA LYS A 140 1.27 5.21 -2.29
C LYS A 140 1.56 4.22 -3.41
N PHE A 141 2.27 3.13 -3.11
CA PHE A 141 2.80 2.21 -4.12
C PHE A 141 1.93 0.99 -4.40
N ILE A 142 0.96 0.68 -3.53
CA ILE A 142 0.03 -0.45 -3.75
C ILE A 142 -1.38 0.09 -3.98
N HIS A 143 -2.03 0.63 -2.94
CA HIS A 143 -3.44 1.03 -3.06
C HIS A 143 -3.67 2.19 -4.04
N GLY A 144 -2.73 3.13 -4.12
CA GLY A 144 -2.76 4.24 -5.09
C GLY A 144 -2.69 3.77 -6.54
N MET A 145 -2.09 2.62 -6.81
CA MET A 145 -1.98 2.08 -8.17
C MET A 145 -3.33 1.62 -8.71
N ALA A 146 -4.24 1.16 -7.84
CA ALA A 146 -5.58 0.77 -8.25
C ALA A 146 -6.35 1.94 -8.88
N SER A 147 -6.22 3.14 -8.31
CA SER A 147 -6.88 4.34 -8.84
C SER A 147 -6.17 4.91 -10.06
N LYS A 148 -4.83 4.81 -10.11
CA LYS A 148 -4.02 5.30 -11.23
C LYS A 148 -4.24 4.46 -12.49
N TRP A 149 -4.29 3.13 -12.34
CA TRP A 149 -4.38 2.20 -13.45
C TRP A 149 -5.77 1.57 -13.52
N THR A 150 -6.68 2.32 -14.13
CA THR A 150 -8.02 1.85 -14.51
C THR A 150 -7.94 0.94 -15.72
N MET A 151 -9.01 0.19 -16.05
CA MET A 151 -9.02 -0.60 -17.28
C MET A 151 -8.91 0.27 -18.53
N HIS A 152 -9.44 1.49 -18.48
CA HIS A 152 -9.25 2.48 -19.53
C HIS A 152 -7.77 2.82 -19.75
N GLU A 153 -7.04 3.13 -18.67
CA GLU A 153 -5.60 3.43 -18.73
C GLU A 153 -4.76 2.23 -19.22
N LEU A 154 -5.10 1.02 -18.76
CA LEU A 154 -4.44 -0.20 -19.22
C LEU A 154 -4.67 -0.44 -20.72
N ALA A 155 -5.90 -0.18 -21.20
CA ALA A 155 -6.23 -0.29 -22.62
C ALA A 155 -5.51 0.76 -23.46
N ALA A 156 -5.53 2.03 -23.03
CA ALA A 156 -4.86 3.14 -23.71
C ALA A 156 -3.35 2.94 -23.84
N ASN A 157 -2.73 2.30 -22.85
CA ASN A 157 -1.30 2.00 -22.85
C ASN A 157 -0.97 0.61 -23.43
N GLY A 158 -1.94 -0.14 -23.93
CA GLY A 158 -1.70 -1.47 -24.51
C GLY A 158 -1.16 -2.51 -23.51
N THR A 159 -1.42 -2.35 -22.21
CA THR A 159 -0.89 -3.20 -21.13
C THR A 159 -1.93 -4.14 -20.54
N ARG A 160 -3.01 -4.44 -21.27
CA ARG A 160 -4.00 -5.45 -20.86
C ARG A 160 -3.43 -6.86 -21.03
N PHE A 161 -4.04 -7.83 -20.35
CA PHE A 161 -3.75 -9.24 -20.64
C PHE A 161 -4.09 -9.55 -22.10
N GLU A 162 -3.14 -10.11 -22.83
CA GLU A 162 -3.26 -10.44 -24.26
C GLU A 162 -4.44 -11.39 -24.53
N ASN A 163 -4.50 -12.49 -23.78
CA ASN A 163 -5.53 -13.53 -23.97
C ASN A 163 -6.83 -13.25 -23.22
N TYR A 164 -6.81 -12.36 -22.22
CA TYR A 164 -7.97 -12.05 -21.39
C TYR A 164 -8.17 -10.53 -21.21
N PRO A 165 -8.49 -9.77 -22.27
CA PRO A 165 -8.52 -8.30 -22.22
C PRO A 165 -9.59 -7.68 -21.31
N HIS A 166 -10.48 -8.50 -20.76
CA HIS A 166 -11.56 -8.14 -19.84
C HIS A 166 -11.20 -8.40 -18.37
N ALA A 167 -10.07 -9.08 -18.11
CA ALA A 167 -9.57 -9.26 -16.76
C ALA A 167 -8.78 -8.03 -16.32
N ARG A 168 -9.09 -7.52 -15.13
CA ARG A 168 -8.45 -6.32 -14.59
C ARG A 168 -7.09 -6.64 -13.96
N TYR A 169 -7.03 -7.72 -13.19
CA TYR A 169 -5.84 -8.15 -12.48
C TYR A 169 -5.85 -9.66 -12.28
N ALA A 170 -4.69 -10.21 -11.94
CA ALA A 170 -4.57 -11.55 -11.39
C ALA A 170 -4.43 -11.47 -9.87
N THR A 171 -4.95 -12.44 -9.14
CA THR A 171 -4.73 -12.55 -7.69
C THR A 171 -4.39 -13.97 -7.30
N ASP A 172 -3.50 -14.10 -6.33
CA ASP A 172 -3.18 -15.38 -5.72
C ASP A 172 -2.69 -15.19 -4.27
N VAL A 173 -2.73 -16.29 -3.52
CA VAL A 173 -2.21 -16.37 -2.17
C VAL A 173 -0.80 -16.95 -2.21
N THR A 174 0.17 -16.16 -1.77
CA THR A 174 1.56 -16.59 -1.64
C THR A 174 1.84 -17.10 -0.23
N PHE A 175 2.59 -18.20 -0.12
CA PHE A 175 3.05 -18.75 1.15
C PHE A 175 4.49 -18.31 1.43
N GLN A 176 4.71 -17.71 2.60
CA GLN A 176 6.03 -17.33 3.09
C GLN A 176 6.42 -18.22 4.26
N GLN A 177 7.43 -19.06 4.06
CA GLN A 177 7.97 -19.93 5.10
C GLN A 177 8.54 -19.10 6.26
N THR A 178 8.35 -19.61 7.48
CA THR A 178 9.00 -19.09 8.69
C THR A 178 9.75 -20.19 9.43
N ASN A 179 10.54 -19.78 10.42
CA ASN A 179 10.97 -20.70 11.47
C ASN A 179 9.75 -21.27 12.21
N VAL A 180 9.94 -22.40 12.87
CA VAL A 180 8.90 -22.99 13.72
C VAL A 180 8.55 -21.98 14.82
N PRO A 181 7.27 -21.57 14.95
CA PRO A 181 6.86 -20.64 15.99
C PRO A 181 7.20 -21.17 17.38
N VAL A 182 7.51 -20.29 18.34
CA VAL A 182 7.60 -20.68 19.74
C VAL A 182 6.18 -20.84 20.30
N GLY A 183 5.97 -21.81 21.19
CA GLY A 183 4.67 -22.07 21.81
C GLY A 183 4.29 -23.55 21.86
N SER A 184 3.06 -23.80 22.30
CA SER A 184 2.46 -25.14 22.35
C SER A 184 2.28 -25.72 20.94
N TYR A 185 2.08 -27.04 20.86
CA TYR A 185 1.77 -27.70 19.60
C TYR A 185 0.49 -27.12 18.96
N ALA A 186 -0.53 -26.81 19.77
CA ALA A 186 -1.79 -26.24 19.30
C ALA A 186 -1.59 -24.88 18.62
N GLU A 187 -0.76 -24.00 19.19
CA GLU A 187 -0.45 -22.68 18.62
C GLU A 187 0.39 -22.80 17.34
N LYS A 188 1.44 -23.64 17.37
CA LYS A 188 2.29 -23.90 16.20
C LYS A 188 1.49 -24.42 15.02
N LYS A 189 0.59 -25.37 15.26
CA LYS A 189 -0.22 -26.03 14.23
C LYS A 189 -1.01 -25.04 13.37
N LEU A 190 -1.41 -23.89 13.90
CA LEU A 190 -2.11 -22.86 13.13
C LEU A 190 -1.25 -22.26 12.01
N PHE A 191 0.07 -22.27 12.16
CA PHE A 191 0.99 -21.76 11.14
C PHE A 191 1.44 -22.85 10.15
N PHE A 192 1.06 -24.11 10.38
CA PHE A 192 1.45 -25.21 9.51
C PHE A 192 0.58 -25.28 8.26
N SER A 193 1.20 -25.19 7.09
CA SER A 193 0.54 -25.41 5.80
C SER A 193 0.57 -26.89 5.44
N GLY A 194 -0.62 -27.50 5.33
CA GLY A 194 -0.75 -28.89 4.88
C GLY A 194 -0.26 -29.11 3.44
N LYS A 195 -0.44 -28.11 2.56
CA LYS A 195 0.00 -28.16 1.15
C LYS A 195 1.52 -28.16 1.01
N HIS A 196 2.21 -27.37 1.82
CA HIS A 196 3.66 -27.17 1.72
C HIS A 196 4.47 -27.98 2.74
N HIS A 197 3.83 -28.60 3.72
CA HIS A 197 4.47 -29.27 4.86
C HIS A 197 5.46 -28.37 5.63
N LEU A 198 5.17 -27.06 5.68
CA LEU A 198 6.03 -26.05 6.30
C LEU A 198 5.22 -25.10 7.18
N TYR A 199 5.87 -24.50 8.18
CA TYR A 199 5.30 -23.40 8.95
C TYR A 199 5.49 -22.08 8.20
N GLY A 200 4.50 -21.22 8.25
CA GLY A 200 4.61 -19.91 7.63
C GLY A 200 3.34 -19.09 7.66
N HIS A 201 3.40 -18.03 6.88
CA HIS A 201 2.32 -17.08 6.67
C HIS A 201 1.82 -17.13 5.24
N LYS A 202 0.61 -16.64 5.03
CA LYS A 202 0.01 -16.50 3.71
C LYS A 202 -0.45 -15.07 3.50
N VAL A 203 -0.27 -14.55 2.30
CA VAL A 203 -0.71 -13.20 1.92
C VAL A 203 -1.34 -13.28 0.55
N GLU A 204 -2.51 -12.68 0.36
CA GLU A 204 -3.07 -12.50 -0.97
C GLU A 204 -2.53 -11.22 -1.59
N VAL A 205 -2.09 -11.32 -2.85
CA VAL A 205 -1.58 -10.20 -3.62
C VAL A 205 -2.32 -10.15 -4.96
N SER A 206 -2.87 -8.98 -5.28
CA SER A 206 -3.49 -8.72 -6.59
C SER A 206 -2.59 -7.83 -7.44
N VAL A 207 -2.31 -8.24 -8.68
CA VAL A 207 -1.33 -7.61 -9.57
C VAL A 207 -1.96 -7.33 -10.93
N LEU A 208 -1.77 -6.11 -11.42
CA LEU A 208 -2.18 -5.67 -12.74
C LEU A 208 -1.29 -6.28 -13.84
N PRO A 209 -1.77 -6.36 -15.09
CA PRO A 209 -0.97 -6.88 -16.20
C PRO A 209 0.30 -6.05 -16.53
N ASN A 210 0.45 -4.83 -16.01
CA ASN A 210 1.70 -4.05 -16.06
C ASN A 210 2.69 -4.36 -14.93
N GLY A 211 2.42 -5.40 -14.12
CA GLY A 211 3.28 -5.85 -13.02
C GLY A 211 3.12 -5.08 -11.70
N LEU A 212 2.22 -4.09 -11.63
CA LEU A 212 2.03 -3.31 -10.40
C LEU A 212 1.02 -3.99 -9.46
N ALA A 213 1.39 -4.13 -8.20
CA ALA A 213 0.49 -4.59 -7.15
C ALA A 213 -0.55 -3.51 -6.81
N ILE A 214 -1.80 -3.93 -6.64
CA ILE A 214 -2.93 -3.06 -6.25
C ILE A 214 -3.55 -3.47 -4.92
N ASN A 215 -3.20 -4.66 -4.44
CA ASN A 215 -3.60 -5.19 -3.14
C ASN A 215 -2.50 -6.03 -2.51
N CYS A 216 -2.45 -5.99 -1.19
CA CYS A 216 -1.67 -6.88 -0.35
C CYS A 216 -2.42 -7.00 0.98
N THR A 217 -2.91 -8.19 1.32
CA THR A 217 -3.62 -8.39 2.58
C THR A 217 -2.67 -8.37 3.76
N SER A 218 -3.23 -8.25 4.98
CA SER A 218 -2.47 -8.66 6.15
C SER A 218 -2.14 -10.15 6.06
N TYR A 219 -1.11 -10.58 6.79
CA TYR A 219 -0.74 -11.99 6.79
C TYR A 219 -1.82 -12.85 7.48
N HIS A 220 -2.00 -14.04 6.94
CA HIS A 220 -2.82 -15.11 7.49
C HIS A 220 -1.92 -16.25 7.97
N LYS A 221 -2.43 -17.06 8.90
CA LYS A 221 -1.68 -18.21 9.41
C LYS A 221 -1.61 -19.30 8.33
N GLY A 222 -0.49 -20.05 8.28
CA GLY A 222 -0.25 -21.04 7.22
C GLY A 222 -1.31 -22.16 7.08
N SER A 223 -2.09 -22.45 8.14
CA SER A 223 -3.17 -23.45 8.08
C SER A 223 -4.44 -22.95 7.39
N VAL A 224 -4.57 -21.64 7.14
CA VAL A 224 -5.76 -21.06 6.48
C VAL A 224 -5.73 -21.43 4.99
N SER A 225 -6.86 -21.87 4.44
CA SER A 225 -6.99 -22.19 3.01
C SER A 225 -6.97 -20.93 2.16
N ASP A 226 -6.37 -21.02 0.97
CA ASP A 226 -6.22 -19.89 0.04
C ASP A 226 -7.60 -19.30 -0.33
N LYS A 227 -8.61 -20.16 -0.53
CA LYS A 227 -10.00 -19.75 -0.76
C LYS A 227 -10.60 -18.92 0.37
N ALA A 228 -10.37 -19.29 1.64
CA ALA A 228 -10.91 -18.54 2.77
C ALA A 228 -10.29 -17.13 2.85
N ILE A 229 -9.01 -17.00 2.50
CA ILE A 229 -8.33 -15.70 2.43
C ILE A 229 -8.96 -14.82 1.34
N PHE A 230 -9.20 -15.39 0.16
CA PHE A 230 -9.88 -14.71 -0.93
C PHE A 230 -11.33 -14.31 -0.58
N ASP A 231 -12.07 -15.20 0.07
CA ASP A 231 -13.44 -14.93 0.52
C ASP A 231 -13.49 -13.82 1.59
N ASP A 232 -12.50 -13.76 2.48
CA ASP A 232 -12.36 -12.67 3.47
C ASP A 232 -12.04 -11.32 2.81
N ASN A 233 -11.45 -11.33 1.60
CA ASN A 233 -11.05 -10.15 0.85
C ASN A 233 -12.07 -9.69 -0.22
N LEU A 234 -13.29 -10.22 -0.20
CA LEU A 234 -14.30 -9.95 -1.24
C LEU A 234 -14.67 -8.48 -1.41
N ASP A 235 -14.65 -7.67 -0.34
CA ASP A 235 -14.97 -6.24 -0.43
C ASP A 235 -13.96 -5.48 -1.30
N PHE A 236 -12.68 -5.86 -1.23
CA PHE A 236 -11.65 -5.34 -2.12
C PHE A 236 -11.96 -5.72 -3.56
N HIS A 237 -12.23 -7.00 -3.82
CA HIS A 237 -12.49 -7.50 -5.17
C HIS A 237 -13.72 -6.83 -5.78
N TRP A 238 -14.83 -6.77 -5.05
CA TRP A 238 -16.05 -6.12 -5.50
C TRP A 238 -15.82 -4.66 -5.90
N THR A 239 -15.16 -3.90 -5.02
CA THR A 239 -14.88 -2.48 -5.24
C THR A 239 -13.99 -2.29 -6.48
N ASN A 240 -13.00 -3.15 -6.63
CA ASN A 240 -11.99 -3.05 -7.68
C ASN A 240 -12.41 -3.69 -9.01
N LEU A 241 -13.44 -4.53 -9.05
CA LEU A 241 -13.98 -5.07 -10.29
C LEU A 241 -15.14 -4.24 -10.83
N THR A 242 -15.75 -3.37 -10.02
CA THR A 242 -16.85 -2.50 -10.47
C THR A 242 -16.35 -1.52 -11.52
N LYS A 243 -16.97 -1.54 -12.71
CA LYS A 243 -16.70 -0.63 -13.82
C LYS A 243 -17.11 0.79 -13.44
N ASN A 244 -16.27 1.76 -13.79
CA ASN A 244 -16.67 3.17 -13.77
C ASN A 244 -17.45 3.52 -15.06
N PRO A 245 -18.16 4.67 -15.14
CA PRO A 245 -18.96 5.02 -16.30
C PRO A 245 -18.22 5.03 -17.65
N ARG A 246 -16.94 5.41 -17.67
CA ARG A 246 -16.11 5.41 -18.88
C ARG A 246 -15.74 3.99 -19.34
N GLU A 247 -15.84 3.03 -18.44
CA GLU A 247 -15.49 1.63 -18.65
C GLU A 247 -16.68 0.76 -19.06
N ILE A 248 -17.91 1.21 -18.81
CA ILE A 248 -19.13 0.49 -19.18
C ILE A 248 -19.20 0.33 -20.72
N GLU A 249 -18.86 1.39 -21.44
CA GLU A 249 -18.87 1.43 -22.91
C GLU A 249 -17.72 0.63 -23.55
N MET A 250 -16.72 0.22 -22.76
CA MET A 250 -15.58 -0.57 -23.25
C MET A 250 -15.92 -2.04 -23.53
N THR A 251 -17.15 -2.49 -23.21
CA THR A 251 -17.58 -3.88 -23.43
C THR A 251 -18.82 -3.97 -24.30
N VAL A 252 -18.74 -4.72 -25.42
CA VAL A 252 -19.84 -4.98 -26.38
C VAL A 252 -20.34 -6.44 -26.29
N VAL A 253 -19.98 -7.21 -25.25
CA VAL A 253 -20.29 -8.65 -25.18
C VAL A 253 -21.15 -8.99 -23.97
N ASP A 254 -22.17 -9.82 -24.19
CA ASP A 254 -23.10 -10.39 -23.21
C ASP A 254 -22.37 -10.91 -21.95
N GLY A 255 -22.52 -10.18 -20.85
CA GLY A 255 -21.92 -10.46 -19.55
C GLY A 255 -22.46 -9.50 -18.49
N GLN A 256 -21.96 -9.55 -17.25
CA GLN A 256 -22.34 -8.58 -16.21
C GLN A 256 -21.86 -7.18 -16.63
N PRO A 257 -22.78 -6.26 -16.99
CA PRO A 257 -22.40 -4.99 -17.61
C PRO A 257 -21.61 -4.09 -16.66
N GLU A 258 -21.68 -4.36 -15.35
CA GLU A 258 -21.14 -3.52 -14.29
C GLU A 258 -19.78 -3.99 -13.74
N GLN A 259 -19.26 -5.15 -14.14
CA GLN A 259 -18.01 -5.71 -13.57
C GLN A 259 -16.98 -6.17 -14.60
N TRP A 260 -15.71 -6.02 -14.22
CA TRP A 260 -14.53 -6.63 -14.83
C TRP A 260 -14.29 -8.05 -14.27
N ALA A 261 -13.47 -8.84 -14.95
CA ALA A 261 -13.05 -10.14 -14.44
C ALA A 261 -11.74 -10.07 -13.63
N VAL A 262 -11.49 -11.10 -12.83
CA VAL A 262 -10.22 -11.35 -12.13
C VAL A 262 -9.69 -12.71 -12.57
N LEU A 263 -8.37 -12.82 -12.79
CA LEU A 263 -7.71 -14.11 -12.99
C LEU A 263 -7.32 -14.69 -11.64
N VAL A 264 -7.71 -15.94 -11.40
CA VAL A 264 -7.43 -16.70 -10.18
C VAL A 264 -7.02 -18.12 -10.53
N ASP A 265 -6.35 -18.81 -9.61
CA ASP A 265 -6.11 -20.26 -9.75
C ASP A 265 -7.46 -21.01 -9.81
N LYS A 266 -7.46 -22.18 -10.45
CA LYS A 266 -8.65 -23.01 -10.59
C LYS A 266 -9.22 -23.46 -9.24
N GLY A 267 -8.36 -23.64 -8.23
CA GLY A 267 -8.76 -24.04 -6.88
C GLY A 267 -9.70 -23.08 -6.15
N TYR A 268 -9.88 -21.86 -6.65
CA TYR A 268 -10.85 -20.90 -6.12
C TYR A 268 -12.29 -21.13 -6.64
N GLN A 269 -12.47 -22.00 -7.65
CA GLN A 269 -13.73 -22.15 -8.39
C GLN A 269 -14.69 -23.26 -7.89
N ASP A 270 -14.24 -24.26 -7.12
CA ASP A 270 -15.08 -25.42 -6.72
C ASP A 270 -15.76 -25.19 -5.36
N GLY A 271 -17.06 -25.43 -5.12
CA GLY A 271 -18.24 -25.78 -5.92
C GLY A 271 -19.48 -25.38 -5.07
N ASP A 272 -20.64 -25.11 -5.68
CA ASP A 272 -21.84 -24.41 -5.11
C ASP A 272 -21.64 -22.93 -4.69
N ALA A 273 -20.40 -22.52 -4.42
CA ALA A 273 -20.08 -21.17 -3.99
C ALA A 273 -20.13 -20.11 -5.10
N ASN A 274 -19.92 -20.45 -6.38
CA ASN A 274 -20.09 -19.48 -7.47
C ASN A 274 -21.58 -19.06 -7.60
N THR A 275 -22.49 -20.00 -7.42
CA THR A 275 -23.94 -19.74 -7.35
C THR A 275 -24.28 -18.90 -6.12
N GLN A 276 -23.70 -19.19 -4.95
CA GLN A 276 -23.87 -18.36 -3.74
C GLN A 276 -23.16 -17.00 -3.83
N TYR A 277 -22.06 -16.90 -4.58
CA TYR A 277 -21.29 -15.69 -4.87
C TYR A 277 -22.10 -14.79 -5.77
N ILE A 278 -22.52 -15.24 -6.95
CA ILE A 278 -23.44 -14.51 -7.83
C ILE A 278 -24.73 -14.14 -7.09
N ASN A 279 -25.31 -15.04 -6.28
CA ASN A 279 -26.53 -14.75 -5.52
C ASN A 279 -26.31 -13.74 -4.37
N ARG A 280 -25.17 -13.77 -3.67
CA ARG A 280 -24.81 -12.77 -2.64
C ARG A 280 -24.47 -11.42 -3.27
N LEU A 281 -23.81 -11.42 -4.42
CA LEU A 281 -23.51 -10.21 -5.18
C LEU A 281 -24.80 -9.54 -5.66
N ASN A 282 -25.72 -10.31 -6.24
CA ASN A 282 -27.06 -9.84 -6.63
C ASN A 282 -27.87 -9.36 -5.41
N ALA A 283 -27.85 -10.07 -4.28
CA ALA A 283 -28.57 -9.69 -3.07
C ALA A 283 -28.01 -8.41 -2.42
N THR A 284 -26.69 -8.23 -2.43
CA THR A 284 -26.01 -7.08 -1.85
C THR A 284 -26.18 -5.84 -2.74
N GLY A 285 -26.10 -6.00 -4.05
CA GLY A 285 -26.42 -4.96 -5.04
C GLY A 285 -27.86 -4.46 -4.89
N MET A 286 -28.83 -5.37 -4.83
CA MET A 286 -30.25 -5.05 -4.61
C MET A 286 -30.50 -4.31 -3.29
N LYS A 287 -29.81 -4.71 -2.20
CA LYS A 287 -29.91 -4.05 -0.90
C LYS A 287 -29.37 -2.62 -0.95
N LYS A 288 -28.19 -2.40 -1.53
CA LYS A 288 -27.61 -1.05 -1.70
C LYS A 288 -28.48 -0.14 -2.58
N ILE A 289 -29.07 -0.66 -3.66
CA ILE A 289 -30.02 0.09 -4.51
C ILE A 289 -31.27 0.48 -3.72
N LYS A 290 -31.84 -0.44 -2.95
CA LYS A 290 -33.02 -0.19 -2.11
C LYS A 290 -32.74 0.86 -1.04
N ASP A 291 -31.57 0.82 -0.41
CA ASP A 291 -31.17 1.78 0.62
C ASP A 291 -30.91 3.17 0.03
N LYS A 292 -30.30 3.25 -1.15
CA LYS A 292 -30.14 4.52 -1.89
C LYS A 292 -31.48 5.13 -2.30
N ARG A 293 -32.44 4.31 -2.79
CA ARG A 293 -33.82 4.77 -3.08
C ARG A 293 -34.53 5.26 -1.82
N LYS A 294 -34.44 4.53 -0.70
CA LYS A 294 -35.02 4.97 0.59
C LYS A 294 -34.38 6.25 1.10
N ALA A 295 -33.08 6.44 0.93
CA ALA A 295 -32.39 7.68 1.28
C ALA A 295 -32.89 8.87 0.43
N GLN A 296 -33.06 8.68 -0.88
CA GLN A 296 -33.61 9.69 -1.79
C GLN A 296 -35.07 10.04 -1.47
N ILE A 297 -35.91 9.06 -1.15
CA ILE A 297 -37.30 9.29 -0.75
C ILE A 297 -37.35 10.13 0.53
N ARG A 298 -36.60 9.73 1.57
CA ARG A 298 -36.50 10.49 2.82
C ARG A 298 -35.96 11.91 2.63
N TYR A 299 -35.01 12.10 1.71
CA TYR A 299 -34.53 13.43 1.35
C TYR A 299 -35.63 14.28 0.71
N ARG A 300 -36.40 13.72 -0.23
CA ARG A 300 -37.52 14.41 -0.88
C ARG A 300 -38.63 14.77 0.11
N GLU A 301 -38.96 13.88 1.03
CA GLU A 301 -39.94 14.14 2.10
C GLU A 301 -39.46 15.26 3.02
N LYS A 302 -38.23 15.16 3.54
CA LYS A 302 -37.64 16.22 4.38
C LYS A 302 -37.59 17.56 3.66
N ARG A 303 -37.31 17.56 2.35
CA ARG A 303 -37.33 18.79 1.53
C ARG A 303 -38.75 19.34 1.38
N LYS A 304 -39.75 18.50 1.11
CA LYS A 304 -41.17 18.92 1.03
C LYS A 304 -41.63 19.53 2.35
N THR A 305 -41.31 18.92 3.49
CA THR A 305 -41.66 19.45 4.82
C THR A 305 -40.96 20.79 5.10
N ARG A 306 -39.70 20.96 4.69
CA ARG A 306 -39.01 22.25 4.83
C ARG A 306 -39.65 23.33 3.96
N LEU A 307 -39.98 23.00 2.71
CA LEU A 307 -40.65 23.94 1.81
C LEU A 307 -42.04 24.34 2.33
N SER A 308 -42.82 23.39 2.85
CA SER A 308 -44.14 23.70 3.40
C SER A 308 -44.07 24.58 4.64
N MET A 309 -43.07 24.36 5.51
CA MET A 309 -42.84 25.25 6.67
C MET A 309 -42.40 26.66 6.23
N PHE A 310 -41.57 26.75 5.20
CA PHE A 310 -41.14 28.04 4.63
C PHE A 310 -42.32 28.81 4.04
N LEU A 311 -43.15 28.18 3.23
CA LEU A 311 -44.35 28.81 2.65
C LEU A 311 -45.40 29.17 3.70
N ALA A 312 -45.56 28.35 4.75
CA ALA A 312 -46.42 28.66 5.88
C ALA A 312 -45.90 29.87 6.69
N SER A 313 -44.58 30.02 6.81
CA SER A 313 -43.97 31.19 7.44
C SER A 313 -44.10 32.46 6.59
N GLU A 314 -44.01 32.37 5.26
CA GLU A 314 -44.27 33.52 4.36
C GLU A 314 -45.74 33.96 4.41
N SER A 315 -46.67 33.00 4.49
CA SER A 315 -48.11 33.28 4.63
C SER A 315 -48.45 33.93 5.99
N ALA A 316 -47.70 33.61 7.04
CA ALA A 316 -47.85 34.24 8.35
C ALA A 316 -47.25 35.66 8.41
N ILE A 317 -46.25 35.95 7.57
CA ILE A 317 -45.64 37.29 7.45
C ILE A 317 -46.49 38.21 6.57
N SER A 318 -47.14 37.70 5.53
CA SER A 318 -48.06 38.50 4.69
C SER A 318 -49.40 38.81 5.34
N GLY A 319 -49.75 38.11 6.43
CA GLY A 319 -51.02 38.32 7.16
C GLY A 319 -51.02 39.54 8.09
N ASN A 320 -49.90 40.24 8.28
CA ASN A 320 -49.77 41.26 9.32
C ASN A 320 -49.33 42.65 8.83
N ALA A 321 -49.50 42.96 7.55
CA ALA A 321 -49.20 44.29 7.01
C ALA A 321 -50.30 44.78 6.06
N CYS A 322 -51.41 45.27 6.62
CA CYS A 322 -52.22 46.26 5.93
C CYS A 322 -52.99 47.11 6.96
N GLY A 323 -52.50 48.34 7.17
CA GLY A 323 -53.18 49.38 7.92
C GLY A 323 -52.65 50.75 7.50
N SER A 324 -53.41 51.41 6.62
CA SER A 324 -53.49 52.87 6.40
C SER A 324 -52.23 53.55 5.79
N GLU A 325 -52.24 54.50 4.85
CA GLU A 325 -53.25 55.43 4.32
C GLU A 325 -52.90 55.85 2.85
N THR A 326 -53.96 56.26 2.12
CA THR A 326 -54.08 57.37 1.15
C THR A 326 -53.19 57.54 -0.11
N GLU A 327 -53.94 57.73 -1.21
CA GLU A 327 -53.83 58.75 -2.27
C GLU A 327 -53.13 58.43 -3.63
N ASN A 328 -54.02 58.29 -4.63
CA ASN A 328 -54.13 59.08 -5.87
C ASN A 328 -53.10 58.96 -7.02
N VAL A 329 -53.66 58.51 -8.17
CA VAL A 329 -53.66 59.18 -9.51
C VAL A 329 -52.68 58.70 -10.61
N SER A 330 -53.34 58.20 -11.68
CA SER A 330 -53.12 58.25 -13.16
C SER A 330 -51.92 57.60 -13.87
N ASP A 331 -52.27 56.85 -14.94
CA ASP A 331 -51.72 56.81 -16.32
C ASP A 331 -50.19 56.66 -16.54
N SER A 332 -49.64 55.98 -17.54
CA SER A 332 -50.09 55.23 -18.72
C SER A 332 -48.83 54.66 -19.40
N GLU A 333 -48.98 53.52 -20.09
CA GLU A 333 -48.23 53.06 -21.28
C GLU A 333 -46.76 52.55 -21.28
N SER A 334 -46.61 51.61 -22.23
CA SER A 334 -45.43 51.04 -22.92
C SER A 334 -44.76 49.83 -22.24
N ASP A 335 -44.98 48.59 -22.69
CA ASP A 335 -44.67 47.94 -23.99
C ASP A 335 -43.20 47.52 -24.09
N CYS A 336 -42.93 46.21 -23.93
CA CYS A 336 -42.22 45.41 -24.92
C CYS A 336 -42.19 43.93 -24.48
N GLY A 337 -42.54 43.06 -25.42
CA GLY A 337 -42.83 41.65 -25.21
C GLY A 337 -41.63 40.69 -25.01
N PRO A 338 -41.95 39.38 -24.96
CA PRO A 338 -41.10 38.33 -24.40
C PRO A 338 -40.44 37.43 -25.46
N SER A 339 -39.71 36.41 -25.00
CA SER A 339 -39.34 35.12 -25.64
C SER A 339 -37.82 34.90 -25.62
N GLN A 340 -37.20 33.73 -25.55
CA GLN A 340 -37.52 32.29 -25.45
C GLN A 340 -36.12 31.64 -25.26
N LEU A 341 -35.85 30.72 -24.33
CA LEU A 341 -36.00 29.26 -24.46
C LEU A 341 -35.76 28.70 -25.87
N PHE A 342 -34.54 28.22 -26.11
CA PHE A 342 -34.28 26.83 -26.54
C PHE A 342 -33.04 26.30 -25.82
#